data_AF-A0A0F9A423-F1
#
_entry.id   AF-A0A0F9A423-F1
#
_cell.length_a   1.000
_cell.length_b   1.000
_cell.length_c   1.000
_cell.angle_alpha   90.00
_cell.angle_beta   90.00
_cell.angle_gamma   90.00
#
_symmetry.space_group_name_H-M   'P 1'
#
loop_
_entity.id
_entity.type
_entity.pdbx_description
1 polymer ?
#
loop_
_entity_poly.entity_id
_entity_poly.type
_entity_poly.pdbx_seq_one_letter_code
_entity_poly.pdbx_strand_id
1 'polypeptide(L)' 'MKIVIPMAGEGSRFSEAGYTVPKPLIEVSGKPMIQKVVENLPFDADFIFLVRQEHLDQYNTASL' A
#
# COMPACT_ATOMS: atom_id res chain seq x y z
N MET A 1 -0.64 6.81 19.03
CA MET A 1 -0.35 7.88 18.04
C MET A 1 -1.09 7.52 16.74
N LYS A 2 -1.53 8.48 15.91
CA LYS A 2 -2.14 8.15 14.62
C LYS A 2 -1.20 8.52 13.47
N ILE A 3 -0.96 7.60 12.55
CA ILE A 3 -0.13 7.82 11.36
C ILE A 3 -0.99 7.58 10.13
N VAL A 4 -1.10 8.60 9.28
CA VAL A 4 -1.85 8.51 8.03
C VAL A 4 -0.89 8.22 6.88
N ILE A 5 -1.11 7.13 6.16
CA ILE A 5 -0.30 6.73 5.00
C ILE A 5 -1.18 6.84 3.73
N PRO A 6 -0.95 7.85 2.89
CA PRO A 6 -1.70 7.98 1.64
C PRO A 6 -1.22 6.96 0.61
N MET A 7 -2.14 6.12 0.16
CA MET A 7 -1.96 5.08 -0.85
C MET A 7 -2.94 5.24 -2.02
N ALA A 8 -3.52 6.44 -2.17
CA ALA A 8 -4.54 6.74 -3.16
C ALA A 8 -4.00 7.15 -4.55
N GLY A 9 -2.67 7.16 -4.73
CA GLY A 9 -2.06 7.51 -6.01
C GLY A 9 -2.27 6.40 -7.05
N GLU A 10 -2.42 6.78 -8.32
CA GLU A 10 -2.67 5.82 -9.41
C GLU A 10 -1.48 4.90 -9.70
N GLY A 11 -0.27 5.33 -9.34
CA GLY A 11 0.94 4.57 -9.63
C GLY A 11 1.26 4.49 -11.13
N SER A 12 0.84 5.46 -11.95
CA SER A 12 0.87 5.40 -13.42
C SER A 12 2.23 4.99 -14.00
N ARG A 13 3.34 5.47 -13.44
CA ARG A 13 4.70 5.05 -13.87
C ARG A 13 4.98 3.55 -13.67
N PHE A 14 4.40 2.94 -12.64
CA PHE A 14 4.48 1.50 -12.40
C PHE A 14 3.53 0.76 -13.37
N SER A 15 2.32 1.26 -13.57
CA SER A 15 1.41 0.67 -14.56
C SER A 15 2.02 0.69 -15.98
N GLU A 16 2.63 1.81 -16.38
CA GLU A 16 3.36 1.97 -17.65
C GLU A 16 4.57 1.03 -17.76
N ALA A 17 5.21 0.68 -16.64
CA ALA A 17 6.29 -0.29 -16.57
C ALA A 17 5.81 -1.75 -16.55
N GLY A 18 4.50 -2.00 -16.65
CA GLY A 18 3.91 -3.34 -16.74
C GLY A 18 3.53 -3.98 -15.40
N TYR A 19 3.56 -3.24 -14.29
CA TYR A 19 3.05 -3.76 -13.02
C TYR A 19 1.53 -3.83 -13.06
N THR A 20 0.98 -4.99 -12.69
CA THR A 20 -0.46 -5.26 -12.77
C THR A 20 -1.20 -5.00 -11.46
N VAL A 21 -0.48 -4.80 -10.36
CA VAL A 21 -1.04 -4.53 -9.04
C VAL A 21 -0.77 -3.08 -8.61
N PRO A 22 -1.62 -2.48 -7.76
CA PRO A 22 -1.37 -1.16 -7.19
C PRO A 22 0.01 -1.09 -6.54
N LYS A 23 0.68 0.07 -6.68
CA LYS A 23 2.04 0.29 -6.13
C LYS A 23 2.24 -0.21 -4.69
N PRO A 24 1.32 0.03 -3.72
CA PRO A 24 1.50 -0.44 -2.35
C PRO A 24 1.59 -1.97 -2.20
N LEU A 25 1.02 -2.71 -3.16
CA LEU A 25 0.95 -4.17 -3.18
C LEU A 25 2.05 -4.83 -4.00
N ILE A 26 2.88 -4.04 -4.70
CA ILE A 26 4.05 -4.57 -5.41
C ILE A 26 4.96 -5.28 -4.41
N GLU A 27 5.36 -6.50 -4.74
CA GLU A 27 6.24 -7.29 -3.89
C GLU A 27 7.67 -6.72 -3.89
N VAL A 28 8.21 -6.52 -2.69
CA VAL A 28 9.58 -6.07 -2.45
C VAL A 28 10.24 -7.03 -1.46
N SER A 29 11.12 -7.89 -1.97
CA SER A 29 11.81 -8.92 -1.18
C SER A 29 10.83 -9.84 -0.42
N GLY A 30 9.86 -10.41 -1.12
CA GLY A 30 8.91 -11.38 -0.56
C GLY A 30 7.80 -10.80 0.31
N LYS A 31 7.66 -9.47 0.39
CA LYS A 31 6.57 -8.80 1.13
C LYS A 31 6.00 -7.65 0.31
N PRO A 32 4.70 -7.31 0.44
CA PRO A 32 4.15 -6.10 -0.13
C PRO A 32 4.94 -4.85 0.30
N MET A 33 5.11 -3.89 -0.62
CA MET A 33 5.81 -2.63 -0.36
C MET A 33 5.30 -1.94 0.90
N ILE A 34 3.97 -1.89 1.10
CA ILE A 34 3.39 -1.24 2.27
C ILE A 34 3.74 -1.93 3.59
N GLN A 35 3.79 -3.26 3.61
CA GLN A 35 4.20 -4.01 4.79
C GLN A 35 5.63 -3.66 5.19
N LYS A 36 6.54 -3.58 4.22
CA LYS A 36 7.93 -3.14 4.48
C LYS A 36 7.97 -1.72 5.06
N VAL A 37 7.13 -0.80 4.59
CA VAL A 37 7.06 0.56 5.14
C VAL A 37 6.65 0.53 6.60
N VAL A 38 5.56 -0.18 6.93
CA VAL A 38 5.04 -0.26 8.31
C VAL A 38 6.07 -0.91 9.26
N GLU A 39 6.70 -2.01 8.84
CA GLU A 39 7.72 -2.72 9.63
C GLU A 39 8.98 -1.86 9.91
N ASN A 40 9.27 -0.87 9.07
CA ASN A 40 10.42 0.04 9.25
C ASN A 40 10.09 1.31 10.05
N LEU A 41 8.81 1.57 10.35
CA LEU A 41 8.42 2.71 11.16
C LEU A 41 8.54 2.35 12.66
N PRO A 42 9.41 3.02 13.44
CA PRO A 42 9.67 2.67 14.84
C PRO A 42 8.59 3.25 15.78
N PHE A 43 7.33 3.20 15.38
CA PHE A 43 6.22 3.80 16.11
C PHE A 43 5.17 2.75 16.43
N ASP A 44 4.81 2.65 17.71
CA ASP A 44 3.57 2.01 18.13
C ASP A 44 2.41 3.00 17.88
N ALA A 45 1.71 2.79 16.77
CA ALA A 45 0.73 3.74 16.25
C ALA A 45 -0.46 3.03 15.59
N ASP A 46 -1.60 3.70 15.63
CA ASP A 46 -2.76 3.36 14.81
C ASP A 46 -2.49 3.86 13.38
N PHE A 47 -2.23 2.93 12.47
CA PHE A 47 -2.01 3.23 11.06
C PHE A 47 -3.35 3.39 10.33
N ILE A 48 -3.49 4.50 9.62
CA ILE A 48 -4.68 4.83 8.82
C ILE A 48 -4.25 4.92 7.37
N PHE A 49 -4.77 4.02 6.54
CA PHE A 49 -4.45 3.93 5.14
C PHE A 49 -5.52 4.65 4.30
N LEU A 50 -5.12 5.68 3.54
CA LEU A 50 -6.03 6.31 2.58
C LEU A 50 -5.87 5.59 1.23
N VAL A 51 -6.84 4.75 0.90
CA VAL A 51 -6.85 3.93 -0.32
C VAL A 51 -7.96 4.37 -1.26
N ARG A 52 -7.76 4.13 -2.56
CA ARG A 52 -8.84 4.29 -3.55
C ARG A 52 -9.86 3.17 -3.35
N GLN A 53 -11.15 3.46 -3.56
CA GLN A 53 -12.22 2.46 -3.43
C GLN A 53 -11.99 1.28 -4.38
N GLU A 54 -11.52 1.56 -5.60
CA GLU A 54 -11.25 0.56 -6.63
C GLU A 54 -10.18 -0.46 -6.19
N HIS A 55 -9.21 -0.03 -5.36
CA HIS A 55 -8.20 -0.93 -4.81
C HIS A 55 -8.78 -1.85 -3.71
N LEU A 56 -9.80 -1.41 -2.98
CA LEU A 56 -10.51 -2.26 -2.02
C LEU A 56 -11.32 -3.33 -2.73
N ASP A 57 -12.06 -2.93 -3.75
CA ASP A 57 -12.96 -3.80 -4.50
C ASP A 57 -12.20 -4.90 -5.26
N GLN A 58 -11.03 -4.58 -5.82
CA GLN A 58 -10.26 -5.50 -6.66
C GLN A 58 -9.29 -6.41 -5.90
N TYR A 59 -8.72 -5.94 -4.78
CA TYR A 59 -7.59 -6.62 -4.13
C TYR A 59 -7.88 -7.08 -2.70
N ASN A 60 -9.12 -6.95 -2.22
CA ASN A 60 -9.53 -7.28 -0.85
C ASN A 60 -8.51 -6.82 0.20
N THR A 61 -8.13 -5.54 0.13
CA THR A 61 -7.07 -4.94 0.96
C THR A 61 -7.47 -4.70 2.42
N ALA A 62 -8.63 -5.21 2.83
CA ALA A 62 -9.14 -5.08 4.20
C ALA A 62 -8.37 -5.91 5.24
N SER A 63 -7.48 -6.82 4.80
CA SER A 63 -6.72 -7.72 5.68
C SER A 63 -5.20 -7.47 5.72
N LEU A 64 -4.73 -6.28 5.31
CA LEU A 64 -3.32 -5.89 5.42
C LEU A 64 -2.98 -5.31 6.79
#